data_AF-Q930K1-F1
#
_entry.id   AF-Q930K1-F1
#
_cell.length_a   1.000
_cell.length_b   1.000
_cell.length_c   1.000
_cell.angle_alpha   90.00
_cell.angle_beta   90.00
_cell.angle_gamma   90.00
#
_symmetry.space_group_name_H-M   'P 1'
#
loop_
_entity.id
_entity.type
_entity.pdbx_description
1 polymer ?
#
loop_
_entity_poly.entity_id
_entity_poly.type
_entity_poly.pdbx_seq_one_letter_code
_entity_poly.pdbx_strand_id
1 'polypeptide(L)'
;MTMGTIIRPLQRAEVELVWQIERREVVQEIYEVADGRLHLRPQFYDTREWPDGEPEIYTPILFDCFDHDGVFLGALLEKNL
;
A
#
# COMPACT_ATOMS: atom_id res chain seq x y z
N MET A 1 -9.93 -17.71 -19.13
CA MET A 1 -10.66 -16.64 -18.42
C MET A 1 -9.69 -15.47 -18.26
N THR A 2 -9.98 -14.33 -18.86
CA THR A 2 -9.13 -13.14 -18.74
C THR A 2 -9.64 -12.32 -17.57
N MET A 3 -8.79 -12.05 -16.58
CA MET A 3 -9.16 -11.22 -15.43
C MET A 3 -8.98 -9.76 -15.79
N GLY A 4 -10.05 -8.98 -15.67
CA GLY A 4 -9.99 -7.53 -15.74
C GLY A 4 -9.67 -6.94 -14.37
N THR A 5 -9.22 -5.69 -14.34
CA THR A 5 -9.09 -4.92 -13.10
C THR A 5 -10.02 -3.72 -13.19
N ILE A 6 -10.89 -3.57 -12.20
CA ILE A 6 -11.72 -2.37 -12.02
C ILE A 6 -11.15 -1.52 -10.90
N ILE A 7 -11.03 -0.21 -11.13
CA ILE A 7 -10.68 0.76 -10.10
C ILE A 7 -11.92 1.54 -9.73
N ARG A 8 -12.26 1.59 -8.43
CA ARG A 8 -13.43 2.33 -7.94
C ARG A 8 -13.21 2.88 -6.53
N PRO A 9 -14.02 3.87 -6.11
CA PRO A 9 -14.10 4.25 -4.71
C PRO A 9 -14.46 3.05 -3.82
N LEU A 10 -13.77 2.96 -2.69
CA LEU A 10 -14.07 2.03 -1.61
C LEU A 10 -15.15 2.62 -0.72
N GLN A 11 -16.02 1.76 -0.19
CA GLN A 11 -16.86 2.09 0.95
C GLN A 11 -16.02 2.08 2.22
N ARG A 12 -16.49 2.76 3.27
CA ARG A 12 -15.79 2.83 4.56
C ARG A 12 -15.35 1.46 5.08
N ALA A 13 -16.24 0.46 5.03
CA ALA A 13 -15.95 -0.91 5.48
C ALA A 13 -14.94 -1.65 4.59
N GLU A 14 -14.74 -1.21 3.34
CA GLU A 14 -13.80 -1.80 2.42
C GLU A 14 -12.38 -1.24 2.58
N VAL A 15 -12.19 -0.16 3.35
CA VAL A 15 -10.86 0.44 3.59
C VAL A 15 -9.91 -0.58 4.26
N GLU A 16 -10.43 -1.43 5.15
CA GLU A 16 -9.64 -2.48 5.82
C GLU A 16 -9.16 -3.60 4.87
N LEU A 17 -9.69 -3.68 3.64
CA LEU A 17 -9.23 -4.67 2.66
C LEU A 17 -7.75 -4.47 2.30
N VAL A 18 -7.19 -3.27 2.53
CA VAL A 18 -5.76 -2.98 2.34
C VAL A 18 -4.87 -4.00 3.06
N TRP A 19 -5.27 -4.46 4.25
CA TRP A 19 -4.51 -5.40 5.06
C TRP A 19 -4.50 -6.83 4.50
N GLN A 20 -5.40 -7.14 3.57
CA GLN A 20 -5.43 -8.42 2.85
C GLN A 20 -4.47 -8.45 1.66
N ILE A 21 -3.86 -7.31 1.32
CA ILE A 21 -2.82 -7.25 0.29
C ILE A 21 -1.59 -7.94 0.85
N GLU A 22 -1.08 -8.94 0.11
CA GLU A 22 0.25 -9.49 0.31
C GLU A 22 1.27 -8.39 0.00
N ARG A 23 1.65 -7.61 1.01
CA ARG A 23 2.58 -6.50 0.84
C ARG A 23 3.97 -7.07 0.61
N ARG A 24 4.58 -6.66 -0.50
CA ARG A 24 5.99 -6.89 -0.78
C ARG A 24 6.61 -5.66 -1.42
N GLU A 25 7.70 -5.21 -0.83
CA GLU A 25 8.50 -4.10 -1.33
C GLU A 25 9.93 -4.60 -1.55
N VAL A 26 10.37 -4.56 -2.81
CA VAL A 26 11.73 -4.96 -3.19
C VAL A 26 12.51 -3.73 -3.62
N VAL A 27 13.56 -3.43 -2.86
CA VAL A 27 14.47 -2.32 -3.13
C VAL A 27 15.83 -2.91 -3.49
N GLN A 28 16.42 -2.45 -4.60
CA GLN A 28 17.74 -2.91 -5.05
C GLN A 28 18.84 -1.91 -4.68
N GLU A 29 18.51 -0.63 -4.71
CA GLU A 29 19.43 0.48 -4.50
C GLU A 29 18.72 1.57 -3.70
N ILE A 30 19.48 2.28 -2.88
CA ILE A 30 18.98 3.45 -2.15
C ILE A 30 19.87 4.65 -2.42
N TYR A 31 19.27 5.82 -2.26
CA TYR A 31 20.00 7.07 -2.22
C TYR A 31 20.38 7.40 -0.77
N GLU A 32 21.66 7.64 -0.54
CA GLU A 32 22.19 8.13 0.73
C GLU A 32 22.78 9.52 0.55
N VAL A 33 22.51 10.42 1.50
CA VAL A 33 23.15 11.74 1.51
C VAL A 33 24.49 11.63 2.24
N ALA A 34 25.59 11.83 1.50
CA ALA A 34 26.95 11.87 2.01
C ALA A 34 27.68 13.06 1.38
N ASP A 35 28.55 13.74 2.13
CA ASP A 35 29.32 14.89 1.66
C ASP A 35 28.48 15.99 0.98
N GLY A 36 27.25 16.19 1.47
CA GLY A 36 26.31 17.16 0.93
C GLY A 36 25.76 16.82 -0.46
N ARG A 37 25.88 15.57 -0.91
CA ARG A 37 25.39 15.07 -2.20
C ARG A 37 24.62 13.77 -2.04
N LEU A 38 23.78 13.48 -3.02
CA LEU A 38 23.02 12.24 -3.06
C LEU A 38 23.81 11.18 -3.82
N HIS A 39 24.05 10.04 -3.19
CA HIS A 39 24.80 8.91 -3.77
C HIS A 39 23.85 7.72 -3.90
N LEU A 40 23.70 7.21 -5.13
CA LEU A 40 23.02 5.93 -5.35
C LEU A 40 23.99 4.81 -4.96
N ARG A 41 23.53 3.86 -4.13
CA ARG A 41 24.33 2.70 -3.77
C ARG A 41 23.50 1.41 -3.71
N PRO A 42 24.13 0.24 -3.99
CA PRO A 42 23.48 -1.04 -3.77
C PRO A 42 23.13 -1.23 -2.31
N GLN A 43 21.85 -1.49 -2.05
CA GLN A 43 21.33 -1.88 -0.75
C GLN A 43 20.03 -2.62 -0.98
N PHE A 44 20.05 -3.93 -0.74
CA PHE A 44 18.90 -4.79 -1.00
C PHE A 44 17.98 -4.87 0.21
N TYR A 45 16.68 -4.66 -0.02
CA TYR A 45 15.60 -4.98 0.92
C TYR A 45 14.53 -5.80 0.20
N ASP A 46 14.06 -6.86 0.85
CA ASP A 46 12.86 -7.62 0.46
C ASP A 46 11.91 -7.56 1.67
N THR A 47 11.25 -6.42 1.82
CA THR A 47 10.31 -6.18 2.90
C THR A 47 9.02 -6.90 2.57
N ARG A 48 8.59 -7.80 3.45
CA ARG A 48 7.38 -8.59 3.30
C ARG A 48 6.42 -8.30 4.44
N GLU A 49 5.16 -8.55 4.16
CA GLU A 49 4.05 -8.36 5.10
C GLU A 49 3.89 -6.91 5.58
N TRP A 50 2.82 -6.72 6.33
CA TRP A 50 2.62 -5.52 7.12
C TRP A 50 3.39 -5.68 8.44
N PRO A 51 4.16 -4.66 8.88
CA PRO A 51 4.81 -4.70 10.17
C PRO A 51 3.81 -4.87 11.32
N ASP A 52 4.24 -5.55 12.38
CA ASP A 52 3.42 -5.83 13.55
C ASP A 52 2.85 -4.54 14.16
N GLY A 53 1.55 -4.52 14.43
CA GLY A 53 0.86 -3.37 15.02
C GLY A 53 0.40 -2.32 14.01
N GLU A 54 0.83 -2.38 12.74
CA GLU A 54 0.40 -1.40 11.74
C GLU A 54 -1.11 -1.41 11.47
N PRO A 55 -1.78 -2.57 11.30
CA PRO A 55 -3.23 -2.59 11.13
C PRO A 55 -3.96 -1.89 12.28
N GLU A 56 -3.54 -2.11 13.52
CA GLU A 56 -4.16 -1.52 14.72
C GLU A 56 -3.90 0.00 14.82
N ILE A 57 -2.71 0.46 14.42
CA ILE A 57 -2.32 1.88 14.47
C ILE A 57 -2.98 2.65 13.33
N TYR A 58 -2.93 2.13 12.11
CA TYR A 58 -3.32 2.88 10.92
C TYR A 58 -4.80 2.74 10.57
N THR A 59 -5.47 1.62 10.87
CA THR A 59 -6.91 1.49 10.57
C THR A 59 -7.75 2.64 11.13
N PRO A 60 -7.58 3.06 12.40
CA PRO A 60 -8.30 4.23 12.92
C PRO A 60 -7.99 5.52 12.16
N ILE A 61 -6.75 5.73 11.72
CA ILE A 61 -6.32 6.90 10.95
C ILE A 61 -6.95 6.90 9.55
N LEU A 62 -6.99 5.74 8.90
CA LEU A 62 -7.61 5.59 7.58
C LEU A 62 -9.12 5.83 7.66
N PHE A 63 -9.77 5.35 8.73
CA PHE A 63 -11.18 5.64 9.00
C PHE A 63 -11.43 7.12 9.29
N ASP A 64 -10.59 7.75 10.12
CA ASP A 64 -10.69 9.19 10.38
C ASP A 64 -10.55 10.00 9.08
N CYS A 65 -9.63 9.61 8.20
CA CYS A 65 -9.49 10.20 6.87
C CYS A 65 -10.77 10.04 6.03
N PHE A 66 -11.34 8.83 5.97
CA PHE A 66 -12.58 8.55 5.24
C PHE A 66 -13.75 9.37 5.79
N ASP A 67 -13.88 9.44 7.11
CA ASP A 67 -14.97 10.13 7.82
C ASP A 67 -14.89 11.66 7.65
N HIS A 68 -13.74 12.19 7.22
CA HIS A 68 -13.52 13.59 6.85
C HIS A 68 -13.40 13.78 5.32
N ASP A 69 -14.20 13.05 4.55
CA ASP A 69 -14.34 13.13 3.09
C ASP A 69 -13.09 12.69 2.29
N GLY A 70 -12.18 11.95 2.93
CA GLY A 70 -11.06 11.29 2.28
C GLY A 70 -11.52 10.21 1.29
N VAL A 71 -10.87 10.16 0.11
CA VAL A 71 -11.23 9.22 -0.95
C VAL A 71 -10.22 8.07 -1.01
N PHE A 72 -10.73 6.85 -0.91
CA PHE A 72 -9.97 5.62 -1.10
C PHE A 72 -10.39 4.97 -2.41
N LEU A 73 -9.43 4.65 -3.28
CA LEU A 73 -9.66 3.91 -4.52
C LEU A 73 -9.06 2.51 -4.40
N GLY A 74 -9.85 1.48 -4.69
CA GLY A 74 -9.39 0.09 -4.71
C GLY A 74 -9.33 -0.45 -6.14
N ALA A 75 -8.31 -1.25 -6.43
CA ALA A 75 -8.20 -2.04 -7.66
C ALA A 75 -8.67 -3.48 -7.36
N LEU A 76 -9.80 -3.88 -7.92
CA LEU A 76 -10.40 -5.20 -7.69
C LEU A 76 -10.38 -6.02 -8.98
N LEU A 77 -10.26 -7.34 -8.80
CA LEU A 77 -10.35 -8.30 -9.88
C LEU A 77 -11.79 -8.48 -10.34
N GLU A 78 -12.05 -8.19 -11.62
CA GLU A 78 -13.33 -8.42 -12.26
C GLU A 78 -13.37 -9.84 -12.85
N LYS A 79 -14.36 -10.63 -12.43
CA LYS A 79 -14.65 -11.93 -13.04
C LYS A 79 -15.60 -11.74 -14.21
N ASN A 80 -15.06 -11.80 -15.42
CA ASN A 80 -15.88 -11.92 -16.63
C ASN A 80 -16.41 -13.36 -16.72
N LEU A 81 -17.73 -13.53 -16.65
CA LEU A 81 -18.46 -14.80 -16.78
C LEU A 81 -18.37 -15.38 -18.20
#